data_AF-A0ABD5RWL8-F1
#
_entry.id   AF-A0ABD5RWL8-F1
#
_cell.length_a   1.000
_cell.length_b   1.000
_cell.length_c   1.000
_cell.angle_alpha   90.00
_cell.angle_beta   90.00
_cell.angle_gamma   90.00
#
_symmetry.space_group_name_H-M   'P 1'
#
loop_
_entity.id
_entity.type
_entity.pdbx_description
1 polymer ?
#
loop_
_entity_poly.entity_id
_entity_poly.type
_entity_poly.pdbx_seq_one_letter_code
_entity_poly.pdbx_strand_id
1 'polypeptide(L)'
;MTPPLQDGGERDPSESVSGATKWDQAGRRAVAYEVDEERHQADIAYRRVVEKLHDGEDPTLEEVTELRHKLDELMRATEEFLVPIAGGKQWDEEEILSYLPQGVARQRVLGEEYEHDPK
;
A
#
# COMPACT_ATOMS: atom_id res chain seq x y z
N MET A 1 62.95 15.88 -23.02
CA MET A 1 62.57 15.88 -21.60
C MET A 1 61.11 15.54 -21.53
N THR A 2 60.77 14.32 -21.10
CA THR A 2 59.39 13.85 -20.93
C THR A 2 59.01 14.11 -19.47
N PRO A 3 57.86 14.72 -19.16
CA PRO A 3 57.46 14.90 -17.77
C PRO A 3 57.16 13.53 -17.14
N PRO A 4 57.37 13.37 -15.83
CA PRO A 4 57.05 12.13 -15.14
C PRO A 4 55.53 11.93 -15.12
N LEU A 5 55.11 10.71 -15.45
CA LEU A 5 53.76 10.21 -15.17
C LEU A 5 53.55 10.31 -13.67
N GLN A 6 52.67 11.21 -13.23
CA GLN A 6 52.22 11.24 -11.85
C GLN A 6 51.44 9.96 -11.57
N ASP A 7 51.99 9.28 -10.58
CA ASP A 7 51.53 8.14 -9.83
C ASP A 7 50.00 8.03 -9.72
N GLY A 8 49.53 6.80 -9.84
CA GLY A 8 48.13 6.47 -9.69
C GLY A 8 47.67 6.88 -8.30
N GLY A 9 46.86 7.94 -8.25
CA GLY A 9 46.07 8.22 -7.05
C GLY A 9 45.20 7.00 -6.78
N GLU A 10 45.59 6.22 -5.77
CA GLU A 10 44.72 5.26 -5.12
C GLU A 10 43.42 6.01 -4.81
N ARG A 11 42.37 5.69 -5.58
CA ARG A 11 41.02 6.12 -5.21
C ARG A 11 40.77 5.52 -3.84
N ASP A 12 40.68 6.39 -2.85
CA ASP A 12 40.29 6.05 -1.50
C ASP A 12 38.96 5.27 -1.57
N PRO A 13 38.94 3.97 -1.21
CA PRO A 13 37.74 3.15 -1.29
C PRO A 13 36.65 3.63 -0.29
N SER A 14 36.97 4.60 0.56
CA SER A 14 36.01 5.20 1.51
C SER A 14 35.04 6.21 0.86
N GLU A 15 35.32 6.74 -0.34
CA GLU A 15 34.46 7.77 -0.96
C GLU A 15 33.23 7.22 -1.70
N SER A 16 33.16 5.92 -2.00
CA SER A 16 32.05 5.34 -2.79
C SER A 16 30.86 4.87 -1.95
N VAL A 17 30.96 4.88 -0.61
CA VAL A 17 29.95 4.30 0.28
C VAL A 17 28.85 5.31 0.67
N SER A 18 29.13 6.62 0.59
CA SER A 18 28.24 7.70 1.05
C SER A 18 27.03 7.96 0.13
N GLY A 19 27.19 7.74 -1.19
CA GLY A 19 26.13 7.94 -2.17
C GLY A 19 25.04 6.86 -2.10
N ALA A 20 25.45 5.59 -2.06
CA ALA A 20 24.54 4.45 -2.00
C ALA A 20 23.66 4.49 -0.74
N THR A 21 24.22 4.89 0.41
CA THR A 21 23.45 5.02 1.67
C THR A 21 22.43 6.16 1.64
N LYS A 22 22.72 7.27 0.94
CA LYS A 22 21.78 8.39 0.81
C LYS A 22 20.62 8.06 -0.11
N TRP A 23 20.90 7.37 -1.23
CA TRP A 23 19.87 6.91 -2.16
C TRP A 23 18.99 5.82 -1.52
N ASP A 24 19.56 4.89 -0.75
CA ASP A 24 18.78 3.92 0.03
C ASP A 24 17.84 4.61 1.03
N GLN A 25 18.35 5.60 1.77
CA GLN A 25 17.54 6.36 2.72
C GLN A 25 16.45 7.20 2.03
N ALA A 26 16.75 7.81 0.89
CA ALA A 26 15.76 8.54 0.08
C ALA A 26 14.67 7.61 -0.46
N GLY A 27 15.06 6.42 -0.94
CA GLY A 27 14.11 5.40 -1.41
C GLY A 27 13.17 4.92 -0.30
N ARG A 28 13.71 4.61 0.89
CA ARG A 28 12.90 4.25 2.06
C ARG A 28 11.92 5.35 2.48
N ARG A 29 12.34 6.61 2.40
CA ARG A 29 11.46 7.76 2.70
C ARG A 29 10.37 7.94 1.66
N ALA A 30 10.68 7.76 0.37
CA ALA A 30 9.68 7.82 -0.69
C ALA A 30 8.62 6.75 -0.49
N VAL A 31 9.03 5.50 -0.26
CA VAL A 31 8.11 4.40 0.07
C VAL A 31 7.25 4.71 1.30
N ALA A 32 7.85 5.22 2.38
CA ALA A 32 7.11 5.57 3.58
C ALA A 32 6.07 6.68 3.33
N TYR A 33 6.39 7.65 2.45
CA TYR A 33 5.48 8.72 2.08
C TYR A 33 4.30 8.20 1.26
N GLU A 34 4.55 7.34 0.26
CA GLU A 34 3.49 6.74 -0.56
C GLU A 34 2.50 5.96 0.31
N VAL A 35 3.00 5.11 1.22
CA VAL A 35 2.11 4.31 2.09
C VAL A 35 1.37 5.19 3.11
N ASP A 36 2.00 6.24 3.64
CA ASP A 36 1.34 7.15 4.59
C ASP A 36 0.28 8.03 3.91
N GLU A 37 0.51 8.44 2.66
CA GLU A 37 -0.49 9.17 1.87
C GLU A 37 -1.73 8.31 1.65
N GLU A 38 -1.58 7.06 1.21
CA GLU A 38 -2.73 6.16 1.02
C GLU A 38 -3.46 5.88 2.35
N ARG A 39 -2.71 5.73 3.44
CA ARG A 39 -3.29 5.60 4.79
C ARG A 39 -4.11 6.82 5.16
N HIS A 40 -3.59 8.01 4.87
CA HIS A 40 -4.27 9.26 5.16
C HIS A 40 -5.58 9.40 4.36
N GLN A 41 -5.56 9.05 3.07
CA GLN A 41 -6.75 9.09 2.23
C GLN A 41 -7.83 8.11 2.71
N ALA A 42 -7.44 6.89 3.09
CA ALA A 42 -8.36 5.92 3.67
C ALA A 42 -8.97 6.41 4.99
N ASP A 43 -8.18 7.03 5.87
CA ASP A 43 -8.65 7.59 7.14
C ASP A 43 -9.71 8.70 6.94
N ILE A 44 -9.52 9.57 5.93
CA ILE A 44 -10.48 10.64 5.61
C ILE A 44 -11.81 10.04 5.17
N ALA A 45 -11.78 9.09 4.22
CA ALA A 45 -12.98 8.43 3.72
C ALA A 45 -13.70 7.65 4.84
N TYR A 46 -12.93 6.96 5.69
CA TYR A 46 -13.47 6.21 6.82
C TYR A 46 -14.19 7.13 7.80
N ARG A 47 -13.56 8.26 8.16
CA ARG A 47 -14.14 9.23 9.09
C ARG A 47 -15.47 9.77 8.59
N ARG A 48 -15.57 10.11 7.30
CA ARG A 48 -16.82 10.59 6.70
C ARG A 48 -17.98 9.61 6.88
N VAL A 49 -17.73 8.32 6.64
CA VAL A 49 -18.74 7.26 6.80
C VAL A 49 -19.11 7.07 8.28
N VAL A 50 -18.13 7.07 9.18
CA VAL A 50 -18.37 6.92 10.62
C VAL A 50 -19.14 8.09 11.22
N GLU A 51 -18.82 9.32 10.82
CA GLU A 51 -19.53 10.53 11.27
C GLU A 51 -21.02 10.45 10.93
N LYS A 52 -21.37 10.04 9.70
CA LYS A 52 -22.78 9.83 9.32
C LYS A 52 -23.48 8.79 10.17
N LEU A 53 -22.85 7.62 10.35
CA LEU A 53 -23.41 6.55 11.18
C LEU A 53 -23.60 7.00 12.63
N HIS A 54 -22.69 7.81 13.15
CA HIS A 54 -22.79 8.38 14.49
C HIS A 54 -23.96 9.39 14.59
N ASP A 55 -24.17 10.20 13.56
CA ASP A 55 -25.23 11.21 13.51
C ASP A 55 -26.61 10.61 13.17
N GLY A 56 -26.69 9.29 12.99
CA GLY A 56 -27.93 8.58 12.66
C GLY A 56 -28.33 8.69 11.18
N GLU A 57 -27.40 9.10 10.32
CA GLU A 57 -27.55 9.16 8.87
C GLU A 57 -27.04 7.87 8.21
N ASP A 58 -27.68 7.47 7.11
CA ASP A 58 -27.18 6.39 6.26
C ASP A 58 -26.11 6.93 5.29
N PRO A 59 -24.91 6.31 5.22
CA PRO A 59 -23.91 6.61 4.19
C PRO A 59 -24.45 6.35 2.78
N THR A 60 -24.07 7.19 1.81
CA THR A 60 -24.46 6.96 0.42
C THR A 60 -23.66 5.82 -0.20
N LEU A 61 -24.20 5.21 -1.26
CA LEU A 61 -23.47 4.19 -2.02
C LEU A 61 -22.12 4.73 -2.56
N GLU A 62 -22.09 6.00 -2.96
CA GLU A 62 -20.88 6.67 -3.46
C GLU A 62 -19.81 6.76 -2.37
N GLU A 63 -20.16 7.15 -1.15
CA GLU A 63 -19.22 7.25 -0.02
C GLU A 63 -18.69 5.87 0.41
N VAL A 64 -19.55 4.85 0.43
CA VAL A 64 -19.13 3.48 0.72
C VAL A 64 -18.20 2.95 -0.38
N THR A 65 -18.47 3.30 -1.64
CA THR A 65 -17.62 2.91 -2.78
C THR A 65 -16.27 3.63 -2.75
N GLU A 66 -16.25 4.92 -2.41
CA GLU A 66 -15.04 5.72 -2.23
C GLU A 66 -14.17 5.14 -1.10
N LEU A 67 -14.77 4.86 0.07
CA LEU A 67 -14.06 4.22 1.19
C LEU A 67 -13.45 2.88 0.77
N ARG A 68 -14.23 2.05 0.09
CA ARG A 68 -13.73 0.77 -0.42
C ARG A 68 -12.51 0.96 -1.33
N HIS A 69 -12.61 1.87 -2.29
CA HIS A 69 -11.51 2.15 -3.21
C HIS A 69 -10.24 2.60 -2.47
N LYS A 70 -10.37 3.47 -1.47
CA LYS A 70 -9.23 3.92 -0.66
C LYS A 70 -8.61 2.84 0.21
N LEU A 71 -9.42 1.93 0.75
CA LEU A 71 -8.90 0.75 1.45
C LEU A 71 -8.15 -0.20 0.50
N ASP A 72 -8.66 -0.38 -0.72
CA ASP A 72 -8.00 -1.21 -1.74
C ASP A 72 -6.65 -0.61 -2.18
N GLU A 73 -6.57 0.72 -2.35
CA GLU A 73 -5.31 1.42 -2.67
C GLU A 73 -4.28 1.31 -1.54
N LEU A 74 -4.69 1.51 -0.28
CA LEU A 74 -3.83 1.31 0.89
C LEU A 74 -3.33 -0.14 1.02
N MET A 75 -4.21 -1.11 0.77
CA MET A 75 -3.84 -2.52 0.78
C MET A 75 -2.76 -2.79 -0.27
N ARG A 76 -2.96 -2.35 -1.51
CA ARG A 76 -1.97 -2.50 -2.59
C ARG A 76 -0.63 -1.86 -2.26
N ALA A 77 -0.63 -0.63 -1.76
CA ALA A 77 0.61 0.05 -1.36
C ALA A 77 1.35 -0.73 -0.25
N THR A 78 0.61 -1.28 0.71
CA THR A 78 1.18 -2.10 1.79
C THR A 78 1.78 -3.41 1.24
N GLU A 79 1.07 -4.09 0.35
CA GLU A 79 1.50 -5.35 -0.25
C GLU A 79 2.68 -5.20 -1.21
N GLU A 80 2.73 -4.10 -1.95
CA GLU A 80 3.81 -3.81 -2.89
C GLU A 80 5.09 -3.43 -2.14
N PHE A 81 4.98 -2.57 -1.13
CA PHE A 81 6.16 -1.95 -0.54
C PHE A 81 6.55 -2.50 0.83
N LEU A 82 5.61 -2.79 1.72
CA LEU A 82 5.93 -3.15 3.11
C LEU A 82 6.03 -4.67 3.32
N VAL A 83 5.16 -5.45 2.70
CA VAL A 83 5.15 -6.91 2.85
C VAL A 83 6.48 -7.57 2.48
N PRO A 84 7.16 -7.22 1.36
CA PRO A 84 8.46 -7.80 1.02
C PRO A 84 9.54 -7.47 2.05
N ILE A 85 9.51 -6.26 2.60
CA ILE A 85 10.48 -5.79 3.60
C ILE A 85 10.25 -6.48 4.95
N ALA A 86 9.00 -6.72 5.31
CA ALA A 86 8.62 -7.40 6.54
C ALA A 86 8.85 -8.93 6.49
N GLY A 87 9.19 -9.49 5.32
CA GLY A 87 9.26 -10.93 5.10
C GLY A 87 7.90 -11.61 5.19
N GLY A 88 6.82 -10.86 4.97
CA GLY A 88 5.45 -11.37 4.96
C GLY A 88 5.09 -12.05 3.64
N LYS A 89 3.99 -12.80 3.65
CA LYS A 89 3.33 -13.28 2.44
C LYS A 89 2.32 -12.21 2.00
N GLN A 90 2.22 -11.95 0.69
CA GLN A 90 1.09 -11.19 0.15
C GLN A 90 -0.21 -11.92 0.46
N TRP A 91 -1.29 -11.16 0.62
CA TRP A 91 -2.56 -11.74 0.97
C TRP A 91 -3.08 -12.49 -0.25
N ASP A 92 -3.43 -13.75 -0.03
CA ASP A 92 -4.02 -14.57 -1.07
C ASP A 92 -5.52 -14.26 -1.11
N GLU A 93 -6.02 -13.83 -2.27
CA GLU A 93 -7.43 -13.45 -2.44
C GLU A 93 -8.36 -14.61 -2.04
N GLU A 94 -7.93 -15.86 -2.30
CA GLU A 94 -8.66 -17.07 -1.90
C GLU A 94 -8.67 -17.26 -0.37
N GLU A 95 -7.59 -16.86 0.30
CA GLU A 95 -7.46 -16.87 1.76
C GLU A 95 -8.33 -15.77 2.40
N ILE A 96 -8.37 -14.56 1.83
CA ILE A 96 -9.25 -13.47 2.28
C ILE A 96 -10.73 -13.90 2.22
N LEU A 97 -11.12 -14.51 1.10
CA LEU A 97 -12.48 -15.01 0.87
C LEU A 97 -12.91 -16.06 1.91
N SER A 98 -11.96 -16.77 2.52
CA SER A 98 -12.22 -17.74 3.58
C SER A 98 -12.66 -17.09 4.90
N TYR A 99 -12.21 -15.85 5.16
CA TYR A 99 -12.54 -15.08 6.37
C TYR A 99 -13.81 -14.23 6.21
N LEU A 100 -14.24 -13.97 4.98
CA LEU A 100 -15.46 -13.22 4.73
C LEU A 100 -16.70 -14.05 5.15
N PRO A 101 -17.64 -13.45 5.91
CA PRO A 101 -18.93 -14.09 6.18
C PRO A 101 -19.61 -14.50 4.87
N GLN A 102 -20.25 -15.67 4.86
CA GLN A 102 -21.04 -16.13 3.72
C GLN A 102 -22.11 -15.09 3.37
N GLY A 103 -22.14 -14.62 2.12
CA GLY A 103 -23.12 -13.63 1.66
C GLY A 103 -22.63 -12.76 0.49
N VAL A 104 -23.37 -11.68 0.23
CA VAL A 104 -23.21 -10.80 -0.94
C VAL A 104 -21.77 -10.26 -1.09
N ALA A 105 -21.08 -10.00 0.03
CA ALA A 105 -19.70 -9.54 0.03
C ALA A 105 -18.71 -10.57 -0.55
N ARG A 106 -18.89 -11.85 -0.23
CA ARG A 106 -18.06 -12.97 -0.73
C ARG A 106 -18.32 -13.23 -2.22
N GLN A 107 -19.59 -13.24 -2.63
CA GLN A 107 -20.00 -13.49 -4.01
C GLN A 107 -19.55 -12.39 -4.99
N ARG A 108 -19.58 -11.12 -4.57
CA ARG A 108 -19.10 -10.00 -5.39
C ARG A 108 -17.60 -10.05 -5.68
N VAL A 109 -16.80 -10.58 -4.75
CA VAL A 109 -15.35 -10.78 -4.94
C VAL A 109 -15.09 -11.98 -5.85
N LEU A 110 -15.89 -13.04 -5.74
CA LEU A 110 -15.81 -14.22 -6.61
C LEU A 110 -16.40 -14.03 -8.02
N GLY A 111 -17.10 -12.92 -8.29
CA GLY A 111 -17.80 -12.69 -9.56
C GLY A 111 -19.01 -13.60 -9.79
N GLU A 112 -19.56 -14.19 -8.73
CA GLU A 112 -20.72 -15.08 -8.80
C GLU A 112 -22.02 -14.26 -8.77
N GLU A 113 -22.91 -14.45 -9.76
CA GLU A 113 -24.23 -13.79 -9.79
C GLU A 113 -25.10 -14.28 -8.62
N TYR A 114 -25.68 -13.33 -7.89
CA TYR A 114 -26.60 -13.62 -6.78
C TYR A 114 -27.98 -14.02 -7.32
N GLU A 115 -28.29 -15.32 -7.30
CA GLU A 115 -29.69 -15.77 -7.32
C GLU A 115 -30.28 -15.57 -5.90
N HIS A 116 -31.01 -14.47 -5.73
CA HIS A 116 -31.89 -14.34 -4.59
C HIS A 116 -33.01 -15.39 -4.75
N ASP A 117 -33.04 -16.40 -3.89
CA ASP A 117 -34.24 -17.24 -3.71
C ASP A 117 -35.08 -16.60 -2.60
N PRO A 118 -36.19 -15.90 -2.91
CA PRO A 118 -37.05 -15.34 -1.88
C PRO A 118 -37.94 -16.45 -1.33
N LYS A 119 -37.69 -16.84 -0.07
CA LYS A 119 -38.65 -17.62 0.72
C LYS A 119 -39.66 -16.72 1.42
#